data_AF-A0A3P8Y624-F1
#
_entry.id   AF-A0A3P8Y624-F1
#
_cell.length_a   1.000
_cell.length_b   1.000
_cell.length_c   1.000
_cell.angle_alpha   90.00
_cell.angle_beta   90.00
_cell.angle_gamma   90.00
#
_symmetry.space_group_name_H-M   'P 1'
#
loop_
_entity.id
_entity.type
_entity.pdbx_description
1 polymer ?
#
loop_
_entity_poly.entity_id
_entity_poly.type
_entity_poly.pdbx_seq_one_letter_code
_entity_poly.pdbx_strand_id
1 'polypeptide(L)'
;MSTEQDKDTFSLKSNRGGDGLDCLGGTGVLLGSPDKKKRKSNTQVHFHPFIFEAFLSEPIDDDKSTAKIGNGIAVFTLQKKEEGLWEHLVIDCDKETFRRIRERALEKACEKLAAEAKAKATKTQEERKYALEIMMKLEEEERARIQKMKDDEREKATAELEEWKLKQRQIAANKTQLKIQSQRIVTDKEIILEKTHAPKLSDGCKDEHDQKNCGGSSGKEKQDCLPSPRLTGNIQVKFTPRIFPTALRESRVPEEEEWLQKQAKARRALNADLGELKNLTEEERNPHWLKDKGDKLFATGNYLSAINAYNLAIKLNREIPALYSNRAACHLKLRNLYKAIEDSSQALDLLTPPVAGNAGARARAHVRRGTAFCELELYIEGLQDYQAALKIDPQNKTLQADTHKIRQIIQNGALCHSD
;
A
#
# COMPACT_ATOMS: atom_id res chain seq x y z
N MET A 1 -44.40 43.11 -36.40
CA MET A 1 -44.51 44.29 -35.53
C MET A 1 -43.73 44.02 -34.26
N SER A 2 -43.24 45.08 -33.61
CA SER A 2 -42.32 44.97 -32.48
C SER A 2 -43.02 44.50 -31.20
N THR A 3 -42.32 43.66 -30.43
CA THR A 3 -42.37 43.65 -28.96
C THR A 3 -40.94 43.34 -28.50
N GLU A 4 -40.21 44.38 -28.12
CA GLU A 4 -39.01 44.19 -27.31
C GLU A 4 -39.49 43.70 -25.94
N GLN A 5 -38.92 42.60 -25.44
CA GLN A 5 -39.12 42.19 -24.05
C GLN A 5 -37.99 42.80 -23.22
N ASP A 6 -38.37 43.57 -22.20
CA ASP A 6 -37.47 44.45 -21.48
C ASP A 6 -36.30 43.71 -20.82
N LYS A 7 -35.10 44.27 -21.01
CA LYS A 7 -33.85 43.76 -20.45
C LYS A 7 -33.49 44.59 -19.23
N ASP A 8 -34.16 44.32 -18.11
CA ASP A 8 -33.87 44.96 -16.82
C ASP A 8 -32.40 44.76 -16.42
N THR A 9 -31.59 45.77 -16.71
CA THR A 9 -30.13 45.74 -16.58
C THR A 9 -29.72 46.59 -15.39
N PHE A 10 -29.95 46.06 -14.19
CA PHE A 10 -29.69 46.78 -12.94
C PHE A 10 -28.19 46.88 -12.62
N SER A 11 -27.78 48.08 -12.19
CA SER A 11 -26.44 48.39 -11.69
C SER A 11 -26.56 48.98 -10.29
N LEU A 12 -25.86 48.40 -9.32
CA LEU A 12 -25.92 48.79 -7.91
C LEU A 12 -24.64 49.55 -7.51
N LYS A 13 -24.82 50.81 -7.07
CA LYS A 13 -23.77 51.60 -6.43
C LYS A 13 -23.66 51.25 -4.94
N SER A 14 -22.47 51.42 -4.38
CA SER A 14 -22.19 51.08 -2.99
C SER A 14 -22.86 52.00 -1.98
N ASN A 15 -23.18 51.45 -0.81
CA ASN A 15 -23.28 52.20 0.43
C ASN A 15 -22.64 51.38 1.57
N ARG A 16 -22.09 52.04 2.61
CA ARG A 16 -21.38 51.37 3.72
C ARG A 16 -22.28 51.18 4.95
N GLY A 17 -22.07 50.10 5.71
CA GLY A 17 -22.46 50.01 7.12
C GLY A 17 -22.68 48.58 7.63
N GLY A 18 -22.36 48.35 8.92
CA GLY A 18 -22.83 47.19 9.70
C GLY A 18 -21.85 46.02 9.81
N ASP A 19 -21.29 45.84 11.01
CA ASP A 19 -20.35 44.77 11.37
C ASP A 19 -21.02 43.43 11.74
N GLY A 20 -20.23 42.35 11.74
CA GLY A 20 -20.36 41.26 12.72
C GLY A 20 -21.14 39.99 12.32
N LEU A 21 -20.42 38.91 11.99
CA LEU A 21 -20.07 37.86 12.98
C LEU A 21 -19.17 36.78 12.36
N ASP A 22 -18.18 36.30 13.12
CA ASP A 22 -17.38 35.12 12.74
C ASP A 22 -18.16 33.81 12.93
N CYS A 23 -18.05 32.88 11.98
CA CYS A 23 -18.41 31.48 12.22
C CYS A 23 -17.75 30.49 11.23
N LEU A 24 -16.81 29.69 11.74
CA LEU A 24 -16.43 28.32 11.31
C LEU A 24 -16.08 28.06 9.83
N GLY A 25 -14.83 27.63 9.59
CA GLY A 25 -14.32 27.34 8.25
C GLY A 25 -14.77 26.00 7.64
N GLY A 26 -14.84 25.96 6.31
CA GLY A 26 -15.15 24.75 5.54
C GLY A 26 -14.66 24.83 4.09
N THR A 27 -13.48 24.25 3.82
CA THR A 27 -12.90 23.88 2.50
C THR A 27 -13.28 24.74 1.27
N GLY A 28 -12.33 25.55 0.79
CA GLY A 28 -12.46 26.23 -0.51
C GLY A 28 -12.54 25.27 -1.69
N VAL A 29 -13.29 25.65 -2.73
CA VAL A 29 -13.41 24.92 -4.00
C VAL A 29 -12.48 25.54 -5.04
N LEU A 30 -11.63 24.72 -5.67
CA LEU A 30 -10.68 25.19 -6.70
C LEU A 30 -11.39 25.81 -7.92
N LEU A 31 -10.72 26.79 -8.51
CA LEU A 31 -11.07 27.33 -9.82
C LEU A 31 -10.76 26.32 -10.94
N GLY A 32 -11.79 25.62 -11.40
CA GLY A 32 -11.79 24.96 -12.71
C GLY A 32 -12.28 25.92 -13.81
N SER A 33 -11.66 25.82 -14.99
CA SER A 33 -11.92 26.64 -16.19
C SER A 33 -13.38 26.59 -16.70
N PRO A 34 -13.80 27.54 -17.55
CA PRO A 34 -15.22 27.87 -17.67
C PRO A 34 -16.00 27.00 -18.68
N ASP A 35 -17.01 26.28 -18.20
CA ASP A 35 -18.35 26.35 -18.81
C ASP A 35 -19.48 25.95 -17.83
N LYS A 36 -20.71 26.36 -18.14
CA LYS A 36 -22.03 25.86 -17.67
C LYS A 36 -22.11 25.24 -16.24
N LYS A 37 -22.06 26.09 -15.21
CA LYS A 37 -22.53 25.71 -13.86
C LYS A 37 -24.06 25.77 -13.77
N LYS A 38 -24.73 24.62 -13.97
CA LYS A 38 -26.14 24.40 -13.59
C LYS A 38 -26.34 24.69 -12.09
N ARG A 39 -27.47 25.25 -11.69
CA ARG A 39 -27.72 25.69 -10.31
C ARG A 39 -29.15 25.47 -9.86
N LYS A 40 -29.29 25.22 -8.55
CA LYS A 40 -30.51 24.78 -7.89
C LYS A 40 -31.48 25.93 -7.63
N SER A 41 -32.70 25.62 -7.20
CA SER A 41 -33.84 26.54 -7.04
C SER A 41 -33.57 27.87 -6.33
N ASN A 42 -32.57 27.95 -5.44
CA ASN A 42 -32.08 29.21 -4.88
C ASN A 42 -30.74 29.60 -5.52
N THR A 43 -30.68 30.80 -6.10
CA THR A 43 -29.53 31.25 -6.91
C THR A 43 -28.46 31.90 -6.03
N GLN A 44 -27.41 31.14 -5.66
CA GLN A 44 -26.38 31.62 -4.72
C GLN A 44 -25.04 31.98 -5.40
N VAL A 45 -24.74 33.25 -5.65
CA VAL A 45 -23.40 33.69 -6.16
C VAL A 45 -22.50 34.11 -5.01
N HIS A 46 -21.26 33.63 -5.04
CA HIS A 46 -20.19 34.07 -4.15
C HIS A 46 -19.22 34.94 -4.94
N PHE A 47 -19.00 36.17 -4.47
CA PHE A 47 -17.93 37.05 -4.93
C PHE A 47 -17.31 37.66 -3.67
N HIS A 48 -16.25 37.04 -3.16
CA HIS A 48 -15.71 37.30 -1.83
C HIS A 48 -15.48 38.81 -1.60
N PRO A 49 -16.02 39.42 -0.52
CA PRO A 49 -16.64 38.79 0.66
C PRO A 49 -18.16 38.46 0.55
N PHE A 50 -18.84 38.79 -0.54
CA PHE A 50 -20.30 38.81 -0.63
C PHE A 50 -20.95 37.49 -1.09
N ILE A 51 -22.18 37.28 -0.63
CA ILE A 51 -23.09 36.20 -1.04
C ILE A 51 -24.41 36.85 -1.50
N PHE A 52 -24.84 36.56 -2.72
CA PHE A 52 -26.20 36.82 -3.18
C PHE A 52 -27.07 35.59 -2.89
N GLU A 53 -28.28 35.78 -2.38
CA GLU A 53 -29.30 34.75 -2.15
C GLU A 53 -30.67 35.32 -2.49
N ALA A 54 -31.48 34.56 -3.24
CA ALA A 54 -32.82 34.97 -3.65
C ALA A 54 -33.78 33.77 -3.56
N PHE A 55 -34.98 34.03 -3.06
CA PHE A 55 -36.08 33.09 -2.90
C PHE A 55 -37.13 33.35 -3.98
N LEU A 56 -37.05 32.59 -5.08
CA LEU A 56 -37.87 32.83 -6.27
C LEU A 56 -39.34 32.49 -6.02
N SER A 57 -40.23 33.25 -6.66
CA SER A 57 -41.69 33.15 -6.47
C SER A 57 -42.26 31.77 -6.78
N GLU A 58 -41.72 31.07 -7.77
CA GLU A 58 -42.08 29.69 -8.12
C GLU A 58 -40.82 28.88 -8.45
N PRO A 59 -40.86 27.52 -8.41
CA PRO A 59 -39.70 26.71 -8.72
C PRO A 59 -39.20 26.89 -10.16
N ILE A 60 -37.88 26.78 -10.31
CA ILE A 60 -37.19 26.82 -11.59
C ILE A 60 -36.73 25.42 -12.02
N ASP A 61 -36.43 25.28 -13.31
CA ASP A 61 -35.74 24.12 -13.85
C ASP A 61 -34.23 24.27 -13.59
N ASP A 62 -33.76 23.64 -12.51
CA ASP A 62 -32.34 23.55 -12.10
C ASP A 62 -31.41 23.09 -13.23
N ASP A 63 -31.92 22.28 -14.16
CA ASP A 63 -31.15 21.58 -15.17
C ASP A 63 -31.12 22.31 -16.53
N LYS A 64 -31.97 23.33 -16.72
CA LYS A 64 -31.92 24.29 -17.84
C LYS A 64 -31.45 25.70 -17.44
N SER A 65 -31.62 26.07 -16.16
CA SER A 65 -31.20 27.38 -15.63
C SER A 65 -29.68 27.51 -15.55
N THR A 66 -29.16 28.70 -15.85
CA THR A 66 -27.70 28.97 -15.87
C THR A 66 -27.33 30.27 -15.18
N ALA A 67 -26.11 30.32 -14.63
CA ALA A 67 -25.49 31.50 -14.06
C ALA A 67 -24.14 31.77 -14.74
N LYS A 68 -23.93 33.00 -15.20
CA LYS A 68 -22.66 33.49 -15.76
C LYS A 68 -22.12 34.58 -14.85
N ILE A 69 -20.81 34.59 -14.60
CA ILE A 69 -20.14 35.59 -13.76
C ILE A 69 -18.93 36.11 -14.55
N GLY A 70 -18.83 37.42 -14.72
CA GLY A 70 -17.75 38.06 -15.47
C GLY A 70 -17.81 39.59 -15.38
N ASN A 71 -16.67 40.25 -15.49
CA ASN A 71 -16.54 41.72 -15.46
C ASN A 71 -17.22 42.39 -14.24
N GLY A 72 -17.24 41.71 -13.08
CA GLY A 72 -17.91 42.19 -11.86
C GLY A 72 -19.43 42.01 -11.83
N ILE A 73 -20.03 41.45 -12.90
CA ILE A 73 -21.48 41.25 -13.05
C ILE A 73 -21.80 39.75 -12.95
N ALA A 74 -22.89 39.42 -12.25
CA ALA A 74 -23.51 38.10 -12.29
C ALA A 74 -24.81 38.18 -13.11
N VAL A 75 -24.90 37.38 -14.17
CA VAL A 75 -26.08 37.28 -15.04
C VAL A 75 -26.73 35.92 -14.84
N PHE A 76 -28.01 35.93 -14.51
CA PHE A 76 -28.81 34.72 -14.33
C PHE A 76 -29.78 34.55 -15.50
N THR A 77 -29.90 33.34 -16.00
CA THR A 77 -30.91 32.95 -16.99
C THR A 77 -31.68 31.79 -16.39
N LEU A 78 -32.80 32.11 -15.76
CA LEU A 78 -33.61 31.19 -14.96
C LEU A 78 -34.83 30.77 -15.77
N GLN A 79 -35.02 29.47 -15.96
CA GLN A 79 -36.21 28.95 -16.61
C GLN A 79 -37.22 28.52 -15.55
N LYS A 80 -38.43 29.09 -15.59
CA LYS A 80 -39.55 28.66 -14.74
C LYS A 80 -39.86 27.19 -14.99
N LYS A 81 -40.20 26.46 -13.93
CA LYS A 81 -40.60 25.05 -14.04
C LYS A 81 -42.03 24.89 -14.58
N GLU A 82 -42.88 25.86 -14.28
CA GLU A 82 -44.30 25.90 -14.65
C GLU A 82 -44.60 27.23 -15.38
N GLU A 83 -45.55 27.20 -16.31
CA GLU A 83 -45.85 28.34 -17.19
C GLU A 83 -46.81 29.32 -16.53
N GLY A 84 -46.34 30.54 -16.27
CA GLY A 84 -47.15 31.59 -15.64
C GLY A 84 -46.41 32.93 -15.59
N LEU A 85 -47.16 34.02 -15.41
CA LEU A 85 -46.61 35.34 -15.13
C LEU A 85 -46.02 35.35 -13.70
N TRP A 86 -44.97 36.13 -13.46
CA TRP A 86 -44.48 36.41 -12.09
C TRP A 86 -44.65 37.90 -11.86
N GLU A 87 -45.56 38.28 -10.96
CA GLU A 87 -45.78 39.69 -10.60
C GLU A 87 -44.59 40.25 -9.83
N HIS A 88 -43.93 39.40 -9.03
CA HIS A 88 -42.69 39.68 -8.32
C HIS A 88 -41.67 38.55 -8.57
N LEU A 89 -40.38 38.87 -8.60
CA LEU A 89 -39.29 37.88 -8.80
C LEU A 89 -38.96 37.10 -7.51
N VAL A 90 -39.20 37.71 -6.35
CA VAL A 90 -38.84 37.19 -5.02
C VAL A 90 -40.10 37.14 -4.16
N ILE A 91 -40.25 36.07 -3.38
CA ILE A 91 -41.31 35.96 -2.37
C ILE A 91 -41.00 36.95 -1.22
N ASP A 92 -41.91 37.86 -0.92
CA ASP A 92 -41.89 38.60 0.35
C ASP A 92 -42.61 37.78 1.43
N CYS A 93 -41.97 37.59 2.59
CA CYS A 93 -42.35 36.56 3.54
C CYS A 93 -41.67 36.69 4.91
N ASP A 94 -42.20 35.98 5.91
CA ASP A 94 -41.61 35.94 7.25
C ASP A 94 -40.23 35.26 7.29
N LYS A 95 -39.38 35.74 8.19
CA LYS A 95 -38.01 35.23 8.41
C LYS A 95 -37.95 33.71 8.73
N GLU A 96 -39.04 33.14 9.25
CA GLU A 96 -39.16 31.70 9.52
C GLU A 96 -39.53 30.89 8.27
N THR A 97 -40.37 31.41 7.36
CA THR A 97 -40.71 30.71 6.12
C THR A 97 -39.50 30.67 5.18
N PHE A 98 -38.73 31.77 5.08
CA PHE A 98 -37.44 31.78 4.38
C PHE A 98 -36.48 30.69 4.90
N ARG A 99 -36.38 30.52 6.23
CA ARG A 99 -35.55 29.46 6.82
C ARG A 99 -36.02 28.07 6.37
N ARG A 100 -37.31 27.78 6.47
CA ARG A 100 -37.90 26.49 6.08
C ARG A 100 -37.76 26.19 4.59
N ILE A 101 -37.85 27.21 3.72
CA ILE A 101 -37.61 27.08 2.27
C ILE A 101 -36.14 26.75 2.01
N ARG A 102 -35.21 27.46 2.66
CA ARG A 102 -33.76 27.22 2.56
C ARG A 102 -33.36 25.84 3.05
N GLU A 103 -33.86 25.40 4.20
CA GLU A 103 -33.61 24.07 4.76
C GLU A 103 -34.09 22.98 3.80
N ARG A 104 -35.33 23.07 3.30
CA ARG A 104 -35.89 22.15 2.30
C ARG A 104 -35.10 22.15 0.97
N ALA A 105 -34.57 23.30 0.55
CA ALA A 105 -33.74 23.39 -0.65
C ALA A 105 -32.37 22.73 -0.45
N LEU A 106 -31.76 22.90 0.74
CA LEU A 106 -30.50 22.23 1.12
C LEU A 106 -30.67 20.72 1.28
N GLU A 107 -31.77 20.27 1.88
CA GLU A 107 -32.13 18.85 2.03
C GLU A 107 -32.20 18.15 0.67
N LYS A 108 -33.07 18.63 -0.24
CA LYS A 108 -33.15 18.14 -1.63
C LYS A 108 -31.80 18.24 -2.37
N ALA A 109 -31.03 19.30 -2.10
CA ALA A 109 -29.71 19.47 -2.70
C ALA A 109 -28.72 18.39 -2.24
N CYS A 110 -28.79 17.96 -0.98
CA CYS A 110 -28.01 16.86 -0.41
C CYS A 110 -28.52 15.49 -0.89
N GLU A 111 -29.83 15.28 -0.95
CA GLU A 111 -30.43 14.04 -1.47
C GLU A 111 -29.98 13.73 -2.91
N LYS A 112 -30.05 14.71 -3.83
CA LYS A 112 -29.59 14.53 -5.23
C LYS A 112 -28.11 14.15 -5.29
N LEU A 113 -27.26 14.77 -4.47
CA LEU A 113 -25.82 14.46 -4.39
C LEU A 113 -25.58 13.06 -3.79
N ALA A 114 -26.33 12.66 -2.77
CA ALA A 114 -26.24 11.33 -2.16
C ALA A 114 -26.73 10.23 -3.11
N ALA A 115 -27.77 10.48 -3.89
CA ALA A 115 -28.26 9.57 -4.94
C ALA A 115 -27.22 9.41 -6.06
N GLU A 116 -26.65 10.52 -6.56
CA GLU A 116 -25.56 10.47 -7.55
C GLU A 116 -24.32 9.73 -7.03
N ALA A 117 -23.95 9.92 -5.76
CA ALA A 117 -22.83 9.23 -5.14
C ALA A 117 -23.09 7.71 -5.02
N LYS A 118 -24.31 7.31 -4.61
CA LYS A 118 -24.74 5.89 -4.58
C LYS A 118 -24.69 5.27 -5.98
N ALA A 119 -25.23 5.93 -7.01
CA ALA A 119 -25.23 5.42 -8.39
C ALA A 119 -23.82 5.30 -9.00
N LYS A 120 -22.91 6.22 -8.66
CA LYS A 120 -21.48 6.10 -9.02
C LYS A 120 -20.82 4.93 -8.31
N ALA A 121 -21.12 4.72 -7.02
CA ALA A 121 -20.57 3.61 -6.23
C ALA A 121 -21.05 2.23 -6.73
N THR A 122 -22.33 2.06 -7.08
CA THR A 122 -22.85 0.80 -7.64
C THR A 122 -22.21 0.48 -8.99
N LYS A 123 -22.13 1.46 -9.91
CA LYS A 123 -21.46 1.27 -11.21
C LYS A 123 -19.99 0.84 -11.05
N THR A 124 -19.24 1.48 -10.16
CA THR A 124 -17.84 1.07 -9.88
C THR A 124 -17.74 -0.28 -9.17
N GLN A 125 -18.77 -0.71 -8.44
CA GLN A 125 -18.82 -2.07 -7.87
C GLN A 125 -19.09 -3.13 -8.96
N GLU A 126 -19.97 -2.83 -9.92
CA GLU A 126 -20.28 -3.68 -11.08
C GLU A 126 -19.05 -3.82 -12.00
N GLU A 127 -18.39 -2.70 -12.34
CA GLU A 127 -17.15 -2.67 -13.13
C GLU A 127 -16.03 -3.51 -12.48
N ARG A 128 -15.88 -3.44 -11.14
CA ARG A 128 -14.93 -4.27 -10.40
C ARG A 128 -15.29 -5.74 -10.39
N LYS A 129 -16.58 -6.09 -10.24
CA LYS A 129 -17.03 -7.48 -10.29
C LYS A 129 -16.75 -8.11 -11.66
N TYR A 130 -17.06 -7.37 -12.73
CA TYR A 130 -16.81 -7.79 -14.11
C TYR A 130 -15.31 -8.02 -14.39
N ALA A 131 -14.46 -7.08 -13.97
CA ALA A 131 -13.01 -7.22 -14.12
C ALA A 131 -12.45 -8.44 -13.35
N LEU A 132 -12.94 -8.70 -12.13
CA LEU A 132 -12.55 -9.86 -11.33
C LEU A 132 -13.03 -11.18 -11.96
N GLU A 133 -14.23 -11.22 -12.54
CA GLU A 133 -14.74 -12.40 -13.24
C GLU A 133 -13.90 -12.75 -14.48
N ILE A 134 -13.43 -11.75 -15.24
CA ILE A 134 -12.49 -11.95 -16.35
C ILE A 134 -11.14 -12.48 -15.84
N MET A 135 -10.58 -11.89 -14.77
CA MET A 135 -9.32 -12.38 -14.20
C MET A 135 -9.42 -13.84 -13.71
N MET A 136 -10.53 -14.21 -13.07
CA MET A 136 -10.75 -15.60 -12.64
C MET A 136 -10.78 -16.58 -13.81
N LYS A 137 -11.44 -16.23 -14.92
CA LYS A 137 -11.49 -17.07 -16.13
C LYS A 137 -10.10 -17.27 -16.75
N LEU A 138 -9.32 -16.20 -16.86
CA LEU A 138 -7.94 -16.27 -17.38
C LEU A 138 -7.01 -17.09 -16.46
N GLU A 139 -7.15 -16.97 -15.14
CA GLU A 139 -6.40 -17.83 -14.21
C GLU A 139 -6.86 -19.29 -14.26
N GLU A 140 -8.14 -19.57 -14.46
CA GLU A 140 -8.68 -20.93 -14.56
C GLU A 140 -8.22 -21.62 -15.86
N GLU A 141 -8.23 -20.91 -16.98
CA GLU A 141 -7.68 -21.36 -18.27
C GLU A 141 -6.18 -21.69 -18.17
N GLU A 142 -5.36 -20.81 -17.59
CA GLU A 142 -3.91 -21.03 -17.46
C GLU A 142 -3.60 -22.11 -16.41
N ARG A 143 -4.37 -22.25 -15.33
CA ARG A 143 -4.26 -23.38 -14.39
C ARG A 143 -4.59 -24.71 -15.08
N ALA A 144 -5.63 -24.77 -15.90
CA ALA A 144 -5.98 -25.96 -16.68
C ALA A 144 -4.88 -26.32 -17.70
N ARG A 145 -4.28 -25.31 -18.36
CA ARG A 145 -3.13 -25.47 -19.26
C ARG A 145 -1.90 -26.04 -18.53
N ILE A 146 -1.53 -25.45 -17.40
CA ILE A 146 -0.39 -25.92 -16.58
C ILE A 146 -0.65 -27.33 -16.06
N GLN A 147 -1.88 -27.65 -15.65
CA GLN A 147 -2.21 -29.00 -15.20
C GLN A 147 -2.10 -30.01 -16.35
N LYS A 148 -2.63 -29.68 -17.53
CA LYS A 148 -2.45 -30.53 -18.72
C LYS A 148 -0.97 -30.76 -19.04
N MET A 149 -0.13 -29.72 -19.05
CA MET A 149 1.31 -29.89 -19.30
C MET A 149 1.97 -30.85 -18.30
N LYS A 150 1.62 -30.77 -17.01
CA LYS A 150 2.13 -31.70 -15.99
C LYS A 150 1.68 -33.14 -16.22
N ASP A 151 0.44 -33.35 -16.66
CA ASP A 151 -0.09 -34.69 -16.92
C ASP A 151 0.47 -35.27 -18.24
N ASP A 152 0.64 -34.45 -19.28
CA ASP A 152 1.36 -34.79 -20.52
C ASP A 152 2.83 -35.17 -20.23
N GLU A 153 3.49 -34.52 -19.26
CA GLU A 153 4.85 -34.84 -18.79
C GLU A 153 4.89 -36.13 -17.95
N ARG A 154 3.93 -36.32 -17.05
CA ARG A 154 3.78 -37.55 -16.25
C ARG A 154 3.57 -38.77 -17.13
N GLU A 155 2.69 -38.68 -18.14
CA GLU A 155 2.42 -39.79 -19.06
C GLU A 155 3.70 -40.23 -19.79
N LYS A 156 4.45 -39.28 -20.36
CA LYS A 156 5.76 -39.54 -21.00
C LYS A 156 6.75 -40.21 -20.04
N ALA A 157 6.91 -39.67 -18.83
CA ALA A 157 7.81 -40.25 -17.83
C ALA A 157 7.40 -41.68 -17.41
N THR A 158 6.09 -41.98 -17.36
CA THR A 158 5.61 -43.35 -17.11
C THR A 158 5.82 -44.29 -18.31
N ALA A 159 5.67 -43.80 -19.53
CA ALA A 159 5.92 -44.58 -20.75
C ALA A 159 7.41 -44.92 -20.91
N GLU A 160 8.30 -43.94 -20.70
CA GLU A 160 9.76 -44.14 -20.70
C GLU A 160 10.20 -45.16 -19.63
N LEU A 161 9.57 -45.12 -18.45
CA LEU A 161 9.84 -46.07 -17.36
C LEU A 161 9.38 -47.51 -17.71
N GLU A 162 8.22 -47.69 -18.34
CA GLU A 162 7.78 -49.02 -18.81
C GLU A 162 8.59 -49.53 -20.00
N GLU A 163 8.98 -48.67 -20.94
CA GLU A 163 9.96 -49.00 -21.99
C GLU A 163 11.29 -49.47 -21.40
N TRP A 164 11.81 -48.77 -20.39
CA TRP A 164 13.05 -49.15 -19.71
C TRP A 164 12.89 -50.51 -19.00
N LYS A 165 11.79 -50.73 -18.26
CA LYS A 165 11.47 -52.04 -17.64
C LYS A 165 11.41 -53.16 -18.68
N LEU A 166 10.82 -52.92 -19.85
CA LEU A 166 10.74 -53.90 -20.93
C LEU A 166 12.12 -54.21 -21.51
N LYS A 167 12.94 -53.19 -21.76
CA LYS A 167 14.34 -53.34 -22.24
C LYS A 167 15.18 -54.13 -21.21
N GLN A 168 15.04 -53.87 -19.91
CA GLN A 168 15.71 -54.67 -18.87
C GLN A 168 15.26 -56.14 -18.85
N ARG A 169 13.96 -56.41 -19.00
CA ARG A 169 13.44 -57.80 -19.12
C ARG A 169 14.02 -58.52 -20.35
N GLN A 170 14.11 -57.85 -21.49
CA GLN A 170 14.73 -58.39 -22.71
C GLN A 170 16.23 -58.68 -22.52
N ILE A 171 16.98 -57.76 -21.90
CA ILE A 171 18.41 -57.97 -21.59
C ILE A 171 18.59 -59.18 -20.67
N ALA A 172 17.75 -59.33 -19.63
CA ALA A 172 17.78 -60.47 -18.73
C ALA A 172 17.43 -61.80 -19.43
N ALA A 173 16.43 -61.80 -20.31
CA ALA A 173 16.05 -62.97 -21.11
C ALA A 173 17.19 -63.38 -22.07
N ASN A 174 17.76 -62.43 -22.83
CA ASN A 174 18.86 -62.69 -23.75
C ASN A 174 20.11 -63.20 -23.02
N LYS A 175 20.46 -62.61 -21.86
CA LYS A 175 21.55 -63.09 -21.00
C LYS A 175 21.31 -64.52 -20.48
N THR A 176 20.06 -64.87 -20.23
CA THR A 176 19.66 -66.22 -19.80
C THR A 176 19.73 -67.22 -20.96
N GLN A 177 19.26 -66.86 -22.15
CA GLN A 177 19.40 -67.67 -23.37
C GLN A 177 20.87 -67.92 -23.73
N LEU A 178 21.71 -66.87 -23.71
CA LEU A 178 23.16 -67.00 -23.92
C LEU A 178 23.81 -67.92 -22.88
N LYS A 179 23.37 -67.87 -21.62
CA LYS A 179 23.86 -68.79 -20.57
C LYS A 179 23.47 -70.24 -20.88
N ILE A 180 22.21 -70.50 -21.22
CA ILE A 180 21.72 -71.85 -21.62
C ILE A 180 22.46 -72.36 -22.87
N GLN A 181 22.68 -71.49 -23.86
CA GLN A 181 23.43 -71.82 -25.08
C GLN A 181 24.90 -72.13 -24.77
N SER A 182 25.55 -71.36 -23.88
CA SER A 182 26.91 -71.64 -23.43
C SER A 182 27.01 -72.96 -22.65
N GLN A 183 25.99 -73.31 -21.86
CA GLN A 183 25.94 -74.59 -21.15
C GLN A 183 25.74 -75.77 -22.10
N ARG A 184 24.92 -75.63 -23.15
CA ARG A 184 24.84 -76.63 -24.24
C ARG A 184 26.18 -76.78 -24.97
N ILE A 185 26.84 -75.68 -25.31
CA ILE A 185 28.17 -75.70 -25.94
C ILE A 185 29.24 -76.34 -25.02
N VAL A 186 29.06 -76.31 -23.69
CA VAL A 186 29.91 -77.07 -22.76
C VAL A 186 29.60 -78.57 -22.82
N THR A 187 28.33 -78.99 -22.71
CA THR A 187 27.97 -80.42 -22.82
C THR A 187 28.31 -81.03 -24.19
N ASP A 188 28.20 -80.24 -25.26
CA ASP A 188 28.60 -80.65 -26.62
C ASP A 188 30.14 -80.75 -26.77
N LYS A 189 30.91 -80.05 -25.92
CA LYS A 189 32.39 -80.07 -25.91
C LYS A 189 32.99 -81.11 -24.97
N GLU A 190 32.26 -81.60 -23.98
CA GLU A 190 32.70 -82.73 -23.13
C GLU A 190 32.86 -84.05 -23.92
N ILE A 191 32.43 -84.09 -25.19
CA ILE A 191 32.58 -85.21 -26.12
C ILE A 191 33.92 -85.19 -26.90
N ILE A 192 34.67 -84.08 -26.92
CA ILE A 192 35.92 -83.96 -27.71
C ILE A 192 37.11 -83.53 -26.83
N LEU A 193 37.96 -84.50 -26.50
CA LEU A 193 39.10 -84.40 -25.58
C LEU A 193 40.43 -83.99 -26.29
N GLU A 194 41.34 -83.34 -25.55
CA GLU A 194 42.82 -83.32 -25.75
C GLU A 194 43.39 -82.77 -27.10
N LYS A 195 44.19 -81.68 -27.15
CA LYS A 195 45.62 -81.66 -26.76
C LYS A 195 46.37 -80.30 -26.94
N THR A 196 47.50 -80.17 -26.23
CA THR A 196 48.76 -79.42 -26.51
C THR A 196 48.83 -77.88 -26.73
N HIS A 197 49.43 -77.20 -25.74
CA HIS A 197 50.55 -76.19 -25.76
C HIS A 197 50.56 -74.91 -26.65
N ALA A 198 51.41 -73.95 -26.22
CA ALA A 198 51.60 -72.57 -26.74
C ALA A 198 52.96 -72.40 -27.50
N PRO A 199 53.28 -71.25 -28.16
CA PRO A 199 53.81 -70.06 -27.43
C PRO A 199 53.67 -68.63 -28.06
N LYS A 200 53.85 -67.59 -27.22
CA LYS A 200 54.52 -66.25 -27.40
C LYS A 200 54.26 -65.28 -28.59
N LEU A 201 54.06 -63.98 -28.21
CA LEU A 201 54.47 -62.71 -28.89
C LEU A 201 53.78 -62.39 -30.25
N SER A 202 53.69 -61.17 -30.81
CA SER A 202 54.07 -59.75 -30.51
C SER A 202 53.47 -58.85 -31.63
N ASP A 203 53.25 -57.53 -31.64
CA ASP A 203 53.17 -56.37 -30.70
C ASP A 203 52.60 -55.16 -31.54
N GLY A 204 52.40 -53.90 -31.14
CA GLY A 204 52.58 -53.13 -29.90
C GLY A 204 52.90 -51.63 -30.23
N CYS A 205 52.03 -50.66 -29.86
CA CYS A 205 52.15 -49.23 -30.27
C CYS A 205 51.94 -48.20 -29.13
N LYS A 206 53.06 -47.63 -28.65
CA LYS A 206 53.42 -46.21 -28.38
C LYS A 206 52.32 -45.19 -27.99
N ASP A 207 52.39 -44.50 -26.83
CA ASP A 207 53.29 -43.37 -26.42
C ASP A 207 52.93 -42.03 -27.13
N GLU A 208 52.91 -40.83 -26.51
CA GLU A 208 53.38 -40.36 -25.18
C GLU A 208 52.70 -39.02 -24.71
N HIS A 209 53.08 -38.55 -23.50
CA HIS A 209 53.14 -37.18 -22.88
C HIS A 209 52.87 -35.88 -23.72
N ASP A 210 52.51 -34.66 -23.21
CA ASP A 210 52.14 -34.09 -21.87
C ASP A 210 51.43 -32.69 -21.96
N GLN A 211 51.14 -32.11 -20.79
CA GLN A 211 50.77 -30.74 -20.34
C GLN A 211 50.93 -29.43 -21.18
N LYS A 212 49.98 -28.51 -20.88
CA LYS A 212 50.09 -27.04 -20.59
C LYS A 212 50.17 -25.95 -21.70
N ASN A 213 49.04 -25.19 -21.76
CA ASN A 213 48.93 -23.75 -21.40
C ASN A 213 49.21 -22.62 -22.46
N CYS A 214 48.58 -21.46 -22.20
CA CYS A 214 48.85 -20.08 -22.71
C CYS A 214 48.65 -19.73 -24.21
N GLY A 215 47.47 -19.18 -24.54
CA GLY A 215 47.26 -17.79 -25.03
C GLY A 215 47.74 -17.34 -26.43
N GLY A 216 47.06 -16.32 -26.99
CA GLY A 216 47.65 -15.45 -28.05
C GLY A 216 46.86 -15.25 -29.36
N SER A 217 45.97 -14.24 -29.36
CA SER A 217 45.42 -13.46 -30.49
C SER A 217 45.98 -13.63 -31.93
N SER A 218 45.10 -13.77 -32.93
CA SER A 218 45.07 -12.90 -34.15
C SER A 218 43.79 -13.10 -35.00
N GLY A 219 43.51 -12.18 -35.94
CA GLY A 219 42.25 -12.08 -36.73
C GLY A 219 42.06 -13.14 -37.84
N LYS A 220 41.06 -13.05 -38.73
CA LYS A 220 40.43 -11.84 -39.33
C LYS A 220 39.07 -12.15 -40.00
N GLU A 221 38.39 -11.10 -40.48
CA GLU A 221 37.18 -11.10 -41.35
C GLU A 221 35.84 -11.55 -40.69
N LYS A 222 34.67 -11.01 -41.04
CA LYS A 222 34.28 -9.98 -42.04
C LYS A 222 33.19 -9.04 -41.46
N GLN A 223 32.94 -7.90 -42.11
CA GLN A 223 32.05 -6.84 -41.62
C GLN A 223 30.60 -7.00 -42.08
N ASP A 224 29.67 -6.41 -41.32
CA ASP A 224 28.55 -5.68 -41.94
C ASP A 224 28.20 -4.41 -41.12
N CYS A 225 27.44 -3.47 -41.71
CA CYS A 225 27.63 -2.05 -41.41
C CYS A 225 26.61 -1.39 -40.44
N LEU A 226 27.12 -0.48 -39.59
CA LEU A 226 26.33 0.54 -38.88
C LEU A 226 26.67 1.95 -39.42
N PRO A 227 25.71 2.88 -39.54
CA PRO A 227 25.94 4.21 -40.09
C PRO A 227 26.76 5.11 -39.14
N SER A 228 27.58 5.98 -39.72
CA SER A 228 28.53 6.84 -39.00
C SER A 228 27.85 7.89 -38.10
N PRO A 229 28.32 8.11 -36.86
CA PRO A 229 27.92 9.24 -36.04
C PRO A 229 28.21 10.59 -36.71
N ARG A 230 27.37 11.60 -36.45
CA ARG A 230 27.57 12.96 -36.99
C ARG A 230 28.72 13.65 -36.26
N LEU A 231 29.51 14.43 -37.00
CA LEU A 231 30.67 15.16 -36.47
C LEU A 231 30.29 16.10 -35.32
N THR A 232 31.09 16.09 -34.25
CA THR A 232 30.94 16.98 -33.10
C THR A 232 31.59 18.35 -33.38
N GLY A 233 30.81 19.42 -33.30
CA GLY A 233 31.29 20.79 -33.39
C GLY A 233 31.18 21.53 -32.06
N ASN A 234 32.30 22.09 -31.56
CA ASN A 234 32.30 22.89 -30.33
C ASN A 234 31.84 24.33 -30.62
N ILE A 235 30.66 24.70 -30.12
CA ILE A 235 30.19 26.10 -30.10
C ILE A 235 30.52 26.69 -28.72
N GLN A 236 31.45 27.65 -28.65
CA GLN A 236 31.69 28.42 -27.42
C GLN A 236 30.56 29.44 -27.19
N VAL A 237 29.52 29.05 -26.46
CA VAL A 237 28.50 30.00 -25.98
C VAL A 237 29.01 30.71 -24.72
N LYS A 238 29.44 31.97 -24.87
CA LYS A 238 29.79 32.83 -23.74
C LYS A 238 28.53 33.43 -23.13
N PHE A 239 28.03 32.83 -22.05
CA PHE A 239 26.93 33.39 -21.27
C PHE A 239 27.42 34.52 -20.35
N THR A 240 26.78 35.69 -20.43
CA THR A 240 26.94 36.75 -19.42
C THR A 240 26.39 36.25 -18.07
N PRO A 241 27.14 36.34 -16.96
CA PRO A 241 26.64 35.89 -15.66
C PRO A 241 25.42 36.72 -15.23
N ARG A 242 24.32 36.04 -14.89
CA ARG A 242 23.13 36.69 -14.32
C ARG A 242 23.45 37.12 -12.89
N ILE A 243 23.53 38.43 -12.66
CA ILE A 243 23.91 39.04 -11.38
C ILE A 243 22.76 38.99 -10.33
N PHE A 244 21.61 38.39 -10.68
CA PHE A 244 20.50 38.15 -9.77
C PHE A 244 20.02 36.70 -9.87
N PRO A 245 20.09 35.91 -8.77
CA PRO A 245 19.26 34.73 -8.67
C PRO A 245 17.81 35.20 -8.53
N THR A 246 17.05 35.12 -9.62
CA THR A 246 15.59 35.02 -9.48
C THR A 246 15.34 33.83 -8.56
N ALA A 247 14.66 34.05 -7.43
CA ALA A 247 14.35 32.96 -6.51
C ALA A 247 13.77 31.80 -7.30
N LEU A 248 14.39 30.62 -7.18
CA LEU A 248 13.88 29.42 -7.85
C LEU A 248 12.41 29.31 -7.44
N ARG A 249 11.52 29.15 -8.42
CA ARG A 249 10.12 28.86 -8.13
C ARG A 249 10.06 27.40 -7.69
N GLU A 250 10.55 27.16 -6.47
CA GLU A 250 10.47 25.92 -5.73
C GLU A 250 9.01 25.53 -5.72
N SER A 251 8.69 24.63 -6.65
CA SER A 251 7.33 24.23 -6.88
C SER A 251 6.99 23.38 -5.66
N ARG A 252 6.05 23.84 -4.84
CA ARG A 252 5.50 23.03 -3.76
C ARG A 252 4.71 21.83 -4.29
N VAL A 253 4.47 21.75 -5.61
CA VAL A 253 3.77 20.64 -6.27
C VAL A 253 4.33 19.26 -5.90
N PRO A 254 5.64 18.94 -5.97
CA PRO A 254 6.19 17.69 -5.41
C PRO A 254 5.91 17.47 -3.92
N GLU A 255 5.97 18.50 -3.06
CA GLU A 255 5.67 18.37 -1.62
C GLU A 255 4.18 18.14 -1.36
N GLU A 256 3.32 18.87 -2.07
CA GLU A 256 1.86 18.76 -2.08
C GLU A 256 1.42 17.41 -2.66
N GLU A 257 2.08 16.93 -3.70
CA GLU A 257 1.83 15.62 -4.31
C GLU A 257 2.31 14.49 -3.38
N GLU A 258 3.49 14.58 -2.77
CA GLU A 258 3.90 13.66 -1.72
C GLU A 258 2.91 13.63 -0.55
N TRP A 259 2.43 14.79 -0.12
CA TRP A 259 1.43 14.90 0.95
C TRP A 259 0.09 14.26 0.55
N LEU A 260 -0.39 14.51 -0.67
CA LEU A 260 -1.58 13.89 -1.24
C LEU A 260 -1.40 12.37 -1.39
N GLN A 261 -0.23 11.90 -1.84
CA GLN A 261 0.08 10.47 -1.96
C GLN A 261 0.17 9.79 -0.59
N LYS A 262 0.81 10.41 0.40
CA LYS A 262 0.85 9.96 1.81
C LYS A 262 -0.57 9.86 2.38
N GLN A 263 -1.40 10.88 2.19
CA GLN A 263 -2.80 10.90 2.64
C GLN A 263 -3.67 9.87 1.90
N ALA A 264 -3.49 9.69 0.60
CA ALA A 264 -4.18 8.66 -0.18
C ALA A 264 -3.75 7.24 0.22
N LYS A 265 -2.47 7.02 0.52
CA LYS A 265 -1.93 5.74 1.04
C LYS A 265 -2.54 5.43 2.41
N ALA A 266 -2.61 6.41 3.32
CA ALA A 266 -3.27 6.26 4.61
C ALA A 266 -4.76 5.91 4.49
N ARG A 267 -5.51 6.62 3.63
CA ARG A 267 -6.92 6.31 3.34
C ARG A 267 -7.12 4.92 2.72
N ARG A 268 -6.22 4.48 1.82
CA ARG A 268 -6.26 3.13 1.23
C ARG A 268 -5.98 2.04 2.27
N ALA A 269 -5.02 2.24 3.17
CA ALA A 269 -4.72 1.29 4.25
C ALA A 269 -5.95 1.12 5.18
N LEU A 270 -6.54 2.23 5.63
CA LEU A 270 -7.74 2.23 6.48
C LEU A 270 -8.93 1.53 5.79
N ASN A 271 -9.12 1.76 4.49
CA ASN A 271 -10.17 1.09 3.71
C ASN A 271 -9.87 -0.40 3.40
N ALA A 272 -8.61 -0.83 3.39
CA ALA A 272 -8.24 -2.24 3.27
C ALA A 272 -8.49 -2.99 4.58
N ASP A 273 -8.12 -2.38 5.71
CA ASP A 273 -8.41 -2.90 7.06
C ASP A 273 -9.93 -3.11 7.28
N LEU A 274 -10.76 -2.21 6.77
CA LEU A 274 -12.23 -2.32 6.79
C LEU A 274 -12.81 -3.52 6.02
N GLY A 275 -12.04 -4.16 5.14
CA GLY A 275 -12.44 -5.40 4.48
C GLY A 275 -12.34 -6.60 5.41
N GLU A 276 -11.21 -6.73 6.11
CA GLU A 276 -10.98 -7.76 7.14
C GLU A 276 -11.95 -7.56 8.32
N LEU A 277 -12.18 -6.31 8.73
CA LEU A 277 -13.03 -5.97 9.87
C LEU A 277 -14.51 -6.39 9.75
N LYS A 278 -15.01 -6.65 8.54
CA LYS A 278 -16.40 -7.08 8.32
C LYS A 278 -16.69 -8.52 8.75
N ASN A 279 -15.68 -9.37 8.80
CA ASN A 279 -15.83 -10.82 9.02
C ASN A 279 -15.66 -11.24 10.49
N LEU A 280 -15.35 -10.31 11.40
CA LEU A 280 -15.24 -10.61 12.83
C LEU A 280 -16.63 -10.86 13.44
N THR A 281 -16.69 -11.81 14.37
CA THR A 281 -17.88 -12.07 15.19
C THR A 281 -18.26 -10.87 16.05
N GLU A 282 -19.48 -10.85 16.60
CA GLU A 282 -19.97 -9.70 17.36
C GLU A 282 -19.17 -9.44 18.65
N GLU A 283 -18.70 -10.50 19.32
CA GLU A 283 -17.74 -10.41 20.44
C GLU A 283 -16.39 -9.82 19.98
N GLU A 284 -15.90 -10.25 18.83
CA GLU A 284 -14.61 -9.82 18.26
C GLU A 284 -14.58 -8.37 17.78
N ARG A 285 -15.73 -7.71 17.67
CA ARG A 285 -15.80 -6.25 17.42
C ARG A 285 -15.43 -5.42 18.66
N ASN A 286 -15.35 -6.03 19.84
CA ASN A 286 -14.93 -5.35 21.07
C ASN A 286 -13.39 -5.39 21.22
N PRO A 287 -12.67 -4.24 21.19
CA PRO A 287 -11.22 -4.22 21.31
C PRO A 287 -10.73 -4.70 22.68
N HIS A 288 -11.53 -4.62 23.75
CA HIS A 288 -11.17 -5.18 25.06
C HIS A 288 -11.24 -6.70 25.07
N TRP A 289 -12.23 -7.31 24.41
CA TRP A 289 -12.31 -8.77 24.26
C TRP A 289 -11.12 -9.31 23.46
N LEU A 290 -10.73 -8.62 22.38
CA LEU A 290 -9.53 -8.98 21.62
C LEU A 290 -8.23 -8.77 22.40
N LYS A 291 -8.16 -7.74 23.26
CA LYS A 291 -7.05 -7.55 24.23
C LYS A 291 -6.94 -8.76 25.16
N ASP A 292 -8.06 -9.21 25.73
CA ASP A 292 -8.11 -10.36 26.64
C ASP A 292 -7.81 -11.71 25.93
N LYS A 293 -8.24 -11.86 24.67
CA LYS A 293 -7.85 -13.00 23.80
C LYS A 293 -6.35 -12.98 23.51
N GLY A 294 -5.77 -11.81 23.22
CA GLY A 294 -4.33 -11.61 23.06
C GLY A 294 -3.55 -11.96 24.33
N ASP A 295 -4.00 -11.48 25.50
CA ASP A 295 -3.36 -11.74 26.79
C ASP A 295 -3.39 -13.25 27.14
N LYS A 296 -4.50 -13.95 26.85
CA LYS A 296 -4.60 -15.43 26.98
C LYS A 296 -3.62 -16.16 26.04
N LEU A 297 -3.51 -15.72 24.79
CA LEU A 297 -2.59 -16.29 23.80
C LEU A 297 -1.11 -16.01 24.14
N PHE A 298 -0.82 -14.85 24.76
CA PHE A 298 0.51 -14.56 25.31
C PHE A 298 0.85 -15.47 26.49
N ALA A 299 -0.11 -15.72 27.38
CA ALA A 299 0.06 -16.62 28.53
C ALA A 299 0.28 -18.10 28.12
N THR A 300 -0.29 -18.55 27.01
CA THR A 300 0.00 -19.88 26.42
C THR A 300 1.25 -19.91 25.53
N GLY A 301 2.00 -18.81 25.44
CA GLY A 301 3.23 -18.70 24.67
C GLY A 301 3.05 -18.57 23.14
N ASN A 302 1.81 -18.48 22.64
CA ASN A 302 1.53 -18.32 21.22
C ASN A 302 1.56 -16.84 20.81
N TYR A 303 2.78 -16.28 20.80
CA TYR A 303 3.04 -14.87 20.56
C TYR A 303 2.59 -14.38 19.17
N LEU A 304 2.62 -15.23 18.14
CA LEU A 304 2.15 -14.88 16.78
C LEU A 304 0.63 -14.70 16.75
N SER A 305 -0.14 -15.63 17.32
CA SER A 305 -1.59 -15.47 17.43
C SER A 305 -1.98 -14.31 18.34
N ALA A 306 -1.21 -14.05 19.41
CA ALA A 306 -1.40 -12.87 20.27
C ALA A 306 -1.19 -11.55 19.50
N ILE A 307 -0.12 -11.44 18.69
CA ILE A 307 0.11 -10.29 17.80
C ILE A 307 -1.08 -10.07 16.86
N ASN A 308 -1.64 -11.14 16.27
CA ASN A 308 -2.79 -11.00 15.38
C ASN A 308 -4.06 -10.52 16.12
N ALA A 309 -4.30 -10.98 17.35
CA ALA A 309 -5.40 -10.48 18.18
C ALA A 309 -5.22 -8.99 18.53
N TYR A 310 -4.02 -8.57 18.94
CA TYR A 310 -3.73 -7.15 19.20
C TYR A 310 -3.76 -6.30 17.92
N ASN A 311 -3.36 -6.83 16.75
CA ASN A 311 -3.47 -6.14 15.47
C ASN A 311 -4.93 -5.81 15.14
N LEU A 312 -5.84 -6.78 15.27
CA LEU A 312 -7.28 -6.57 15.05
C LEU A 312 -7.86 -5.56 16.08
N ALA A 313 -7.46 -5.65 17.34
CA ALA A 313 -7.86 -4.71 18.37
C ALA A 313 -7.40 -3.26 18.06
N ILE A 314 -6.17 -3.09 17.56
CA ILE A 314 -5.62 -1.78 17.15
C ILE A 314 -6.30 -1.26 15.88
N LYS A 315 -6.72 -2.14 14.95
CA LYS A 315 -7.54 -1.72 13.79
C LYS A 315 -8.92 -1.19 14.22
N LEU A 316 -9.51 -1.75 15.28
CA LEU A 316 -10.78 -1.31 15.85
C LEU A 316 -10.66 -0.04 16.72
N ASN A 317 -9.66 0.03 17.60
CA ASN A 317 -9.38 1.22 18.41
C ASN A 317 -7.86 1.45 18.56
N ARG A 318 -7.38 2.58 18.03
CA ARG A 318 -5.97 2.97 18.01
C ARG A 318 -5.51 3.74 19.26
N GLU A 319 -6.42 4.10 20.16
CA GLU A 319 -6.18 4.99 21.31
C GLU A 319 -5.82 4.23 22.59
N ILE A 320 -5.93 2.89 22.61
CA ILE A 320 -5.70 2.06 23.81
C ILE A 320 -4.19 1.73 23.94
N PRO A 321 -3.43 2.34 24.87
CA PRO A 321 -1.97 2.18 24.91
C PRO A 321 -1.52 0.77 25.33
N ALA A 322 -2.39 0.06 26.06
CA ALA A 322 -2.16 -1.31 26.50
C ALA A 322 -2.00 -2.30 25.33
N LEU A 323 -2.66 -2.05 24.19
CA LEU A 323 -2.57 -2.92 23.01
C LEU A 323 -1.16 -2.91 22.41
N TYR A 324 -0.64 -1.72 22.09
CA TYR A 324 0.73 -1.56 21.60
C TYR A 324 1.74 -2.08 22.61
N SER A 325 1.58 -1.75 23.90
CA SER A 325 2.53 -2.20 24.92
C SER A 325 2.56 -3.74 25.05
N ASN A 326 1.43 -4.44 24.93
CA ASN A 326 1.40 -5.90 24.98
C ASN A 326 1.82 -6.54 23.64
N ARG A 327 1.56 -5.91 22.50
CA ARG A 327 2.12 -6.31 21.19
C ARG A 327 3.65 -6.19 21.17
N ALA A 328 4.22 -5.14 21.75
CA ALA A 328 5.66 -4.99 21.98
C ALA A 328 6.24 -6.15 22.80
N ALA A 329 5.53 -6.63 23.83
CA ALA A 329 5.96 -7.78 24.62
C ALA A 329 6.01 -9.08 23.81
N CYS A 330 5.05 -9.28 22.90
CA CYS A 330 5.09 -10.39 21.93
C CYS A 330 6.28 -10.24 20.97
N HIS A 331 6.52 -9.02 20.47
CA HIS A 331 7.63 -8.74 19.56
C HIS A 331 8.99 -8.97 20.23
N LEU A 332 9.19 -8.58 21.50
CA LEU A 332 10.37 -8.96 22.29
C LEU A 332 10.55 -10.48 22.37
N LYS A 333 9.49 -11.23 22.72
CA LYS A 333 9.54 -12.70 22.81
C LYS A 333 9.83 -13.40 21.48
N LEU A 334 9.63 -12.72 20.35
CA LEU A 334 9.97 -13.17 19.00
C LEU A 334 11.21 -12.45 18.42
N ARG A 335 12.01 -11.73 19.23
CA ARG A 335 13.15 -10.89 18.83
C ARG A 335 12.88 -9.96 17.63
N ASN A 336 11.65 -9.49 17.48
CA ASN A 336 11.24 -8.48 16.49
C ASN A 336 11.53 -7.07 17.05
N LEU A 337 12.79 -6.80 17.37
CA LEU A 337 13.21 -5.70 18.27
C LEU A 337 12.78 -4.31 17.76
N TYR A 338 12.97 -4.02 16.47
CA TYR A 338 12.52 -2.75 15.87
C TYR A 338 11.01 -2.50 16.04
N LYS A 339 10.17 -3.53 15.88
CA LYS A 339 8.71 -3.43 16.09
C LYS A 339 8.35 -3.28 17.57
N ALA A 340 9.12 -3.88 18.47
CA ALA A 340 8.96 -3.66 19.91
C ALA A 340 9.31 -2.22 20.32
N ILE A 341 10.28 -1.58 19.65
CA ILE A 341 10.63 -0.15 19.85
C ILE A 341 9.53 0.76 19.32
N GLU A 342 9.03 0.50 18.10
CA GLU A 342 7.92 1.22 17.48
C GLU A 342 6.66 1.17 18.37
N ASP A 343 6.21 -0.03 18.75
CA ASP A 343 5.05 -0.24 19.61
C ASP A 343 5.21 0.36 21.01
N SER A 344 6.39 0.23 21.62
CA SER A 344 6.63 0.80 22.95
C SER A 344 6.69 2.32 22.92
N SER A 345 7.11 2.92 21.80
CA SER A 345 7.08 4.37 21.60
C SER A 345 5.65 4.86 21.39
N GLN A 346 4.87 4.23 20.50
CA GLN A 346 3.44 4.53 20.32
C GLN A 346 2.63 4.37 21.62
N ALA A 347 2.97 3.36 22.44
CA ALA A 347 2.39 3.23 23.78
C ALA A 347 2.74 4.41 24.70
N LEU A 348 3.98 4.94 24.66
CA LEU A 348 4.39 6.12 25.45
C LEU A 348 3.74 7.42 24.95
N ASP A 349 3.65 7.60 23.62
CA ASP A 349 3.00 8.74 22.98
C ASP A 349 1.55 8.87 23.46
N LEU A 350 0.78 7.76 23.38
CA LEU A 350 -0.60 7.67 23.87
C LEU A 350 -0.75 7.71 25.40
N LEU A 351 0.34 7.68 26.16
CA LEU A 351 0.37 7.85 27.62
C LEU A 351 0.77 9.29 28.03
N THR A 352 0.76 10.23 27.09
CA THR A 352 0.95 11.67 27.32
C THR A 352 -0.41 12.35 27.52
N PRO A 353 -0.60 13.23 28.54
CA PRO A 353 0.38 13.67 29.53
C PRO A 353 0.69 12.59 30.59
N PRO A 354 1.88 12.65 31.22
CA PRO A 354 2.27 11.73 32.28
C PRO A 354 1.47 12.00 33.58
N VAL A 355 0.59 11.08 33.95
CA VAL A 355 -0.26 11.16 35.15
C VAL A 355 0.06 10.01 36.12
N ALA A 356 -0.30 10.13 37.40
CA ALA A 356 -0.12 9.05 38.39
C ALA A 356 -0.83 7.75 37.99
N GLY A 357 -2.10 7.83 37.56
CA GLY A 357 -2.89 6.66 37.14
C GLY A 357 -2.33 5.90 35.94
N ASN A 358 -1.52 6.56 35.09
CA ASN A 358 -0.90 5.93 33.92
C ASN A 358 0.60 5.59 34.12
N ALA A 359 1.15 5.88 35.30
CA ALA A 359 2.56 5.68 35.64
C ALA A 359 3.05 4.24 35.44
N GLY A 360 2.34 3.25 35.99
CA GLY A 360 2.70 1.83 35.83
C GLY A 360 2.65 1.33 34.39
N ALA A 361 1.86 1.97 33.50
CA ALA A 361 1.86 1.67 32.08
C ALA A 361 3.09 2.29 31.38
N ARG A 362 3.43 3.55 31.70
CA ARG A 362 4.64 4.22 31.18
C ARG A 362 5.91 3.49 31.60
N ALA A 363 6.03 3.08 32.87
CA ALA A 363 7.16 2.28 33.34
C ALA A 363 7.31 0.98 32.53
N ARG A 364 6.23 0.22 32.31
CA ARG A 364 6.28 -1.00 31.48
C ARG A 364 6.67 -0.72 30.03
N ALA A 365 6.20 0.37 29.43
CA ALA A 365 6.55 0.73 28.06
C ALA A 365 8.03 1.16 27.93
N HIS A 366 8.54 1.98 28.87
CA HIS A 366 9.97 2.30 28.95
C HIS A 366 10.83 1.04 29.13
N VAL A 367 10.48 0.12 30.05
CA VAL A 367 11.23 -1.15 30.21
C VAL A 367 11.20 -1.97 28.92
N ARG A 368 10.03 -2.11 28.27
CA ARG A 368 9.89 -2.86 27.01
C ARG A 368 10.74 -2.26 25.88
N ARG A 369 10.79 -0.93 25.75
CA ARG A 369 11.64 -0.25 24.77
C ARG A 369 13.13 -0.33 25.11
N GLY A 370 13.50 -0.11 26.37
CA GLY A 370 14.87 -0.18 26.84
C GLY A 370 15.49 -1.56 26.66
N THR A 371 14.73 -2.64 26.91
CA THR A 371 15.17 -4.01 26.61
C THR A 371 15.37 -4.23 25.12
N ALA A 372 14.46 -3.72 24.26
CA ALA A 372 14.62 -3.85 22.82
C ALA A 372 15.85 -3.10 22.27
N PHE A 373 16.17 -1.92 22.82
CA PHE A 373 17.42 -1.22 22.53
C PHE A 373 18.66 -1.98 23.02
N CYS A 374 18.64 -2.53 24.24
CA CYS A 374 19.76 -3.32 24.77
C CYS A 374 19.99 -4.63 23.99
N GLU A 375 18.93 -5.28 23.48
CA GLU A 375 19.04 -6.44 22.59
C GLU A 375 19.50 -6.07 21.15
N LEU A 376 19.48 -4.78 20.78
CA LEU A 376 20.10 -4.23 19.55
C LEU A 376 21.49 -3.63 19.81
N GLU A 377 22.07 -3.85 21.00
CA GLU A 377 23.37 -3.28 21.44
C GLU A 377 23.38 -1.74 21.54
N LEU A 378 22.21 -1.09 21.41
CA LEU A 378 21.97 0.34 21.62
C LEU A 378 21.86 0.65 23.13
N TYR A 379 22.96 0.40 23.83
CA TYR A 379 23.01 0.42 25.29
C TYR A 379 22.76 1.80 25.90
N ILE A 380 23.09 2.89 25.21
CA ILE A 380 22.94 4.26 25.73
C ILE A 380 21.46 4.63 25.77
N GLU A 381 20.74 4.37 24.69
CA GLU A 381 19.30 4.55 24.52
C GLU A 381 18.53 3.63 25.49
N GLY A 382 18.95 2.36 25.59
CA GLY A 382 18.40 1.41 26.53
C GLY A 382 18.55 1.83 28.00
N LEU A 383 19.72 2.37 28.35
CA LEU A 383 19.98 2.91 29.69
C LEU A 383 19.13 4.16 30.00
N GLN A 384 18.87 5.03 29.01
CA GLN A 384 17.98 6.19 29.19
C GLN A 384 16.54 5.76 29.50
N ASP A 385 16.00 4.78 28.76
CA ASP A 385 14.67 4.25 29.03
C ASP A 385 14.58 3.52 30.38
N TYR A 386 15.60 2.73 30.76
CA TYR A 386 15.65 2.11 32.08
C TYR A 386 15.73 3.15 33.22
N GLN A 387 16.46 4.25 33.03
CA GLN A 387 16.45 5.37 33.99
C GLN A 387 15.09 6.10 34.03
N ALA A 388 14.39 6.23 32.89
CA ALA A 388 13.05 6.80 32.85
C ALA A 388 12.04 5.90 33.59
N ALA A 389 12.15 4.58 33.46
CA ALA A 389 11.36 3.63 34.23
C ALA A 389 11.69 3.65 35.74
N LEU A 390 12.97 3.71 36.14
CA LEU A 390 13.37 3.81 37.55
C LEU A 390 12.93 5.12 38.23
N LYS A 391 12.76 6.21 37.46
CA LYS A 391 12.14 7.46 37.97
C LYS A 391 10.64 7.30 38.29
N ILE A 392 9.99 6.25 37.77
CA ILE A 392 8.57 5.96 37.96
C ILE A 392 8.36 4.84 38.99
N ASP A 393 9.18 3.80 38.95
CA ASP A 393 9.21 2.68 39.92
C ASP A 393 10.64 2.52 40.48
N PRO A 394 11.02 3.29 41.53
CA PRO A 394 12.37 3.24 42.09
C PRO A 394 12.68 1.94 42.85
N GLN A 395 11.66 1.17 43.26
CA GLN A 395 11.83 -0.03 44.09
C GLN A 395 12.09 -1.31 43.28
N ASN A 396 12.09 -1.20 41.95
CA ASN A 396 12.20 -2.32 41.02
C ASN A 396 13.62 -2.95 41.00
N LYS A 397 13.90 -3.86 41.95
CA LYS A 397 15.21 -4.52 42.10
C LYS A 397 15.74 -5.18 40.82
N THR A 398 14.86 -5.77 40.01
CA THR A 398 15.20 -6.35 38.71
C THR A 398 15.72 -5.29 37.74
N LEU A 399 14.97 -4.19 37.56
CA LEU A 399 15.38 -3.10 36.69
C LEU A 399 16.63 -2.37 37.20
N GLN A 400 16.81 -2.23 38.52
CA GLN A 400 18.05 -1.72 39.10
C GLN A 400 19.26 -2.60 38.72
N ALA A 401 19.13 -3.92 38.84
CA ALA A 401 20.19 -4.87 38.49
C ALA A 401 20.50 -4.85 36.98
N ASP A 402 19.49 -4.77 36.12
CA ASP A 402 19.69 -4.69 34.67
C ASP A 402 20.32 -3.33 34.27
N THR A 403 19.88 -2.22 34.87
CA THR A 403 20.51 -0.90 34.71
C THR A 403 22.00 -0.93 35.10
N HIS A 404 22.37 -1.67 36.15
CA HIS A 404 23.76 -1.85 36.56
C HIS A 404 24.57 -2.64 35.53
N LYS A 405 24.04 -3.76 35.00
CA LYS A 405 24.70 -4.56 33.95
C LYS A 405 24.97 -3.72 32.71
N ILE A 406 23.96 -2.98 32.21
CA ILE A 406 24.11 -2.13 31.02
C ILE A 406 25.15 -1.03 31.25
N ARG A 407 25.20 -0.43 32.45
CA ARG A 407 26.25 0.55 32.81
C ARG A 407 27.66 -0.08 32.77
N GLN A 408 27.83 -1.29 33.30
CA GLN A 408 29.12 -2.00 33.25
C GLN A 408 29.52 -2.34 31.80
N ILE A 409 28.57 -2.76 30.95
CA ILE A 409 28.83 -3.03 29.53
C ILE A 409 29.32 -1.76 28.81
N ILE A 410 28.68 -0.61 29.04
CA ILE A 410 29.10 0.68 28.46
C ILE A 410 30.51 1.07 28.96
N GLN A 411 30.79 0.91 30.26
CA GLN A 411 32.10 1.24 30.83
C GLN A 411 33.22 0.35 30.26
N ASN A 412 32.98 -0.97 30.16
CA ASN A 412 33.95 -1.90 29.59
C ASN A 412 34.14 -1.67 28.09
N GLY A 413 33.06 -1.40 27.34
CA GLY A 413 33.11 -1.11 25.91
C GLY A 413 33.92 0.15 25.59
N ALA A 414 33.82 1.20 26.42
CA ALA A 414 34.62 2.43 26.25
C ALA A 414 36.13 2.19 26.47
N LEU A 415 36.50 1.34 27.43
CA LEU A 415 37.90 0.97 27.69
C LEU A 415 38.51 0.25 26.46
N CYS A 416 37.79 -0.70 25.86
CA CYS A 416 38.26 -1.44 24.69
C CYS A 416 38.40 -0.62 23.37
N HIS A 417 38.08 0.67 23.39
CA HIS A 417 38.28 1.59 22.26
C HIS A 417 39.34 2.68 22.58
N SER A 418 40.12 2.49 23.65
CA SER A 418 41.12 3.45 24.14
C SER A 418 42.58 3.02 23.91
N ASP A 419 42.80 1.80 23.41
CA ASP A 419 44.08 1.17 23.08
C ASP A 419 44.20 0.92 21.56
#